data_AF-A0A1M6RK36-F1
#
_entry.id   AF-A0A1M6RK36-F1
#
_cell.length_a   1.000
_cell.length_b   1.000
_cell.length_c   1.000
_cell.angle_alpha   90.00
_cell.angle_beta   90.00
_cell.angle_gamma   90.00
#
_symmetry.space_group_name_H-M   'P 1'
#
loop_
_entity.id
_entity.type
_entity.pdbx_description
1 polymer ?
#
loop_
_entity_poly.entity_id
_entity_poly.type
_entity_poly.pdbx_seq_one_letter_code
_entity_poly.pdbx_strand_id
1 'polypeptide(L)'
;MIEELYNFFSNQYYILLYLLVWLVAVFRYRSYFDTPLKYFPIYLMYTFLTELLGYFISHHDDFQFFSDDRYSWHNVIIYNIYSVVTFLFFYYIYWRILKGDKHRNWVRYGACISMLAYVVSLFFQDPLHMNLYYADLIASIILLVNIALYAKEKMGEGTQLHSMKYNLMFWITLGLAVFHAIFPFLFLIAYEAPKVWAEYQLRQVLIVLILFMYGTFMLGFLISKRKAFR
;
A
#
# COMPACT_ATOMS: atom_id res chain seq x y z
N MET A 1 -21.68 -12.45 -19.67
CA MET A 1 -21.08 -11.15 -20.09
C MET A 1 -21.68 -9.93 -19.37
N ILE A 2 -22.93 -9.51 -19.59
CA ILE A 2 -23.49 -8.31 -18.90
C ILE A 2 -23.64 -8.53 -17.39
N GLU A 3 -24.09 -9.71 -16.97
CA GLU A 3 -24.27 -10.08 -15.57
C GLU A 3 -22.94 -10.27 -14.83
N GLU A 4 -21.93 -10.85 -15.50
CA GLU A 4 -20.55 -10.94 -14.99
C GLU A 4 -19.91 -9.55 -14.84
N LEU A 5 -20.11 -8.67 -15.83
CA LEU A 5 -19.68 -7.27 -15.73
C LEU A 5 -20.37 -6.58 -14.56
N TYR A 6 -21.69 -6.73 -14.40
CA TYR A 6 -22.41 -6.15 -13.28
C TYR A 6 -21.89 -6.65 -11.92
N ASN A 7 -21.64 -7.94 -11.78
CA ASN A 7 -21.05 -8.52 -10.57
C ASN A 7 -19.62 -8.04 -10.31
N PHE A 8 -18.80 -7.88 -11.35
CA PHE A 8 -17.47 -7.30 -11.24
C PHE A 8 -17.52 -5.85 -10.75
N PHE A 9 -18.34 -5.01 -11.39
CA PHE A 9 -18.51 -3.62 -11.01
C PHE A 9 -19.10 -3.45 -9.61
N SER A 10 -19.97 -4.36 -9.17
CA SER A 10 -20.63 -4.26 -7.87
C SER A 10 -19.74 -4.75 -6.73
N ASN A 11 -18.99 -5.84 -6.94
CA ASN A 11 -18.22 -6.50 -5.87
C ASN A 11 -16.74 -6.12 -5.84
N GLN A 12 -16.18 -5.62 -6.95
CA GLN A 12 -14.74 -5.38 -7.14
C GLN A 12 -14.44 -3.95 -7.61
N TYR A 13 -15.32 -2.99 -7.33
CA TYR A 13 -15.20 -1.59 -7.77
C TYR A 13 -13.87 -0.91 -7.36
N TYR A 14 -13.24 -1.36 -6.28
CA TYR A 14 -11.93 -0.84 -5.83
C TYR A 14 -10.79 -1.18 -6.79
N ILE A 15 -10.89 -2.25 -7.60
CA ILE A 15 -9.90 -2.57 -8.65
C ILE A 15 -9.87 -1.47 -9.71
N LEU A 16 -11.05 -0.96 -10.09
CA LEU A 16 -11.16 0.14 -11.06
C LEU A 16 -10.61 1.44 -10.49
N LEU A 17 -10.72 1.65 -9.17
CA LEU A 17 -10.09 2.79 -8.52
C LEU A 17 -8.57 2.77 -8.73
N TYR A 18 -7.91 1.62 -8.61
CA TYR A 18 -6.47 1.52 -8.87
C TYR A 18 -6.10 1.93 -10.29
N LEU A 19 -6.87 1.48 -11.28
CA LEU A 19 -6.68 1.87 -12.68
C LEU A 19 -6.89 3.37 -12.89
N LEU A 20 -7.94 3.94 -12.30
CA LEU A 20 -8.23 5.38 -12.38
C LEU A 20 -7.11 6.21 -11.75
N VAL A 21 -6.63 5.83 -10.56
CA VAL A 21 -5.52 6.53 -9.89
C VAL A 21 -4.25 6.43 -10.73
N TRP A 22 -3.98 5.26 -11.33
CA TRP A 22 -2.86 5.08 -12.24
C TRP A 22 -2.95 6.00 -13.48
N LEU A 23 -4.11 6.06 -14.15
CA LEU A 23 -4.32 6.94 -15.31
C LEU A 23 -4.08 8.41 -14.95
N VAL A 24 -4.60 8.85 -13.81
CA VAL A 24 -4.38 10.22 -13.31
C VAL A 24 -2.89 10.45 -13.02
N ALA A 25 -2.20 9.49 -12.41
CA ALA A 25 -0.78 9.59 -12.13
C ALA A 25 0.04 9.73 -13.43
N VAL A 26 -0.22 8.91 -14.45
CA VAL A 26 0.46 8.98 -15.75
C VAL A 26 0.17 10.29 -16.47
N PHE A 27 -1.10 10.72 -16.50
CA PHE A 27 -1.47 11.99 -17.13
C PHE A 27 -0.76 13.18 -16.47
N ARG A 28 -0.61 13.14 -15.14
CA ARG A 28 0.08 14.16 -14.34
C ARG A 28 1.58 13.92 -14.21
N TYR A 29 2.16 12.93 -14.88
CA TYR A 29 3.56 12.52 -14.68
C TYR A 29 4.58 13.66 -14.82
N ARG A 30 4.32 14.61 -15.74
CA ARG A 30 5.16 15.80 -15.94
C ARG A 30 5.30 16.68 -14.70
N SER A 31 4.41 16.58 -13.70
CA SER A 31 4.50 17.40 -12.48
C SER A 31 5.46 16.85 -11.43
N TYR A 32 5.88 15.59 -11.52
CA TYR A 32 6.71 14.94 -10.48
C TYR A 32 7.79 13.98 -11.02
N PHE A 33 8.01 13.89 -12.33
CA PHE A 33 9.01 12.99 -12.94
C PHE A 33 10.46 13.22 -12.45
N ASP A 34 10.77 14.43 -11.96
CA ASP A 34 12.08 14.83 -11.42
C ASP A 34 12.21 14.56 -9.91
N THR A 35 11.22 13.93 -9.30
CA THR A 35 11.14 13.66 -7.86
C THR A 35 11.39 12.18 -7.55
N PRO A 36 11.62 11.80 -6.29
CA PRO A 36 11.67 10.38 -5.90
C PRO A 36 10.40 9.58 -6.24
N LEU A 37 9.26 10.26 -6.45
CA LEU A 37 7.98 9.66 -6.80
C LEU A 37 7.84 9.33 -8.30
N LYS A 38 8.88 9.51 -9.12
CA LYS A 38 8.85 9.15 -10.55
C LYS A 38 8.52 7.67 -10.83
N TYR A 39 8.76 6.77 -9.89
CA TYR A 39 8.43 5.35 -10.03
C TYR A 39 7.03 4.99 -9.49
N PHE A 40 6.29 5.96 -8.94
CA PHE A 40 4.97 5.72 -8.37
C PHE A 40 3.92 5.20 -9.37
N PRO A 41 3.89 5.64 -10.65
CA PRO A 41 3.02 5.02 -11.65
C PRO A 41 3.33 3.54 -11.89
N ILE A 42 4.60 3.14 -11.78
CA ILE A 42 4.98 1.73 -11.93
C ILE A 42 4.45 0.93 -10.73
N TYR A 43 4.61 1.46 -9.52
CA TYR A 43 4.02 0.87 -8.32
C TYR A 43 2.49 0.75 -8.40
N LEU A 44 1.80 1.79 -8.87
CA LEU A 44 0.34 1.76 -9.05
C LEU A 44 -0.10 0.73 -10.10
N MET A 45 0.62 0.61 -11.23
CA MET A 45 0.36 -0.44 -12.21
C MET A 45 0.61 -1.82 -11.61
N TYR A 46 1.70 -2.00 -10.86
CA TYR A 46 1.98 -3.24 -10.16
C TYR A 46 0.86 -3.62 -9.17
N THR A 47 0.33 -2.64 -8.43
CA THR A 47 -0.84 -2.84 -7.55
C THR A 47 -2.05 -3.31 -8.36
N PHE A 48 -2.40 -2.58 -9.42
CA PHE A 48 -3.54 -2.91 -10.27
C PHE A 48 -3.42 -4.31 -10.86
N LEU A 49 -2.25 -4.67 -11.41
CA LEU A 49 -2.00 -6.00 -11.96
C LEU A 49 -2.05 -7.10 -10.90
N THR A 50 -1.53 -6.84 -9.70
CA THR A 50 -1.59 -7.79 -8.58
C THR A 50 -3.04 -8.08 -8.19
N GLU A 51 -3.86 -7.05 -8.10
CA GLU A 51 -5.27 -7.16 -7.70
C GLU A 51 -6.12 -7.78 -8.82
N LEU A 52 -5.82 -7.43 -10.07
CA LEU A 52 -6.44 -8.07 -11.24
C LEU A 52 -6.08 -9.56 -11.30
N LEU A 53 -4.82 -9.91 -11.03
CA LEU A 53 -4.38 -11.31 -10.95
C LEU A 53 -5.09 -12.03 -9.80
N GLY A 54 -5.15 -11.44 -8.61
CA GLY A 54 -5.89 -12.00 -7.47
C GLY A 54 -7.37 -12.23 -7.78
N TYR A 55 -8.02 -11.30 -8.49
CA TYR A 55 -9.37 -11.47 -9.00
C TYR A 55 -9.47 -12.67 -9.94
N PHE A 56 -8.61 -12.76 -10.96
CA PHE A 56 -8.67 -13.84 -11.94
C PHE A 56 -8.45 -15.20 -11.30
N ILE A 57 -7.49 -15.34 -10.39
CA ILE A 57 -7.25 -16.64 -9.75
C ILE A 57 -8.43 -17.05 -8.86
N SER A 58 -9.11 -16.07 -8.25
CA SER A 58 -10.28 -16.36 -7.39
C SER A 58 -11.55 -16.73 -8.17
N HIS A 59 -11.62 -16.43 -9.47
CA HIS A 59 -12.85 -16.58 -10.28
C HIS A 59 -12.67 -17.47 -11.52
N HIS A 60 -11.45 -17.91 -11.83
CA HIS A 60 -11.16 -18.79 -12.96
C HIS A 60 -10.21 -19.91 -12.53
N ASP A 61 -10.72 -21.14 -12.62
CA ASP A 61 -9.99 -22.34 -12.21
C ASP A 61 -8.71 -22.56 -13.05
N ASP A 62 -8.69 -22.08 -14.29
CA ASP A 62 -7.52 -22.15 -15.20
C ASP A 62 -6.28 -21.37 -14.70
N PHE A 63 -6.48 -20.42 -13.78
CA PHE A 63 -5.39 -19.59 -13.24
C PHE A 63 -4.97 -20.02 -11.82
N GLN A 64 -5.57 -21.06 -11.26
CA GLN A 64 -5.21 -21.56 -9.94
C GLN A 64 -3.83 -22.22 -9.95
N PHE A 65 -2.95 -21.78 -9.04
CA PHE A 65 -1.62 -22.37 -8.88
C PHE A 65 -1.65 -23.80 -8.32
N PHE A 66 -2.78 -24.22 -7.75
CA PHE A 66 -2.97 -25.52 -7.11
C PHE A 66 -4.29 -26.14 -7.59
N SER A 67 -4.27 -27.44 -7.91
CA SER A 67 -5.36 -28.20 -8.53
C SER A 67 -6.35 -28.84 -7.54
N ASP A 68 -6.28 -28.52 -6.25
CA ASP A 68 -7.14 -29.06 -5.20
C ASP A 68 -8.04 -27.94 -4.65
N ASP A 69 -9.36 -28.13 -4.76
CA ASP A 69 -10.40 -27.14 -4.43
C ASP A 69 -10.31 -26.61 -2.99
N ARG A 70 -9.72 -27.40 -2.07
CA ARG A 70 -9.47 -27.02 -0.67
C ARG A 70 -8.44 -25.90 -0.55
N TYR A 71 -7.64 -25.68 -1.59
CA TYR A 71 -6.58 -24.69 -1.65
C TYR A 71 -6.82 -23.60 -2.70
N SER A 72 -8.00 -23.50 -3.31
CA SER A 72 -8.37 -22.43 -4.27
C SER A 72 -8.15 -21.02 -3.72
N TRP A 73 -8.04 -20.85 -2.39
CA TRP A 73 -7.83 -19.59 -1.69
C TRP A 73 -6.33 -19.26 -1.47
N HIS A 74 -5.39 -20.06 -2.01
CA HIS A 74 -3.95 -20.07 -1.67
C HIS A 74 -3.05 -19.13 -2.48
N ASN A 75 -3.61 -18.05 -3.01
CA ASN A 75 -2.83 -17.03 -3.72
C ASN A 75 -2.22 -15.98 -2.79
N VAL A 76 -2.19 -16.32 -1.50
CA VAL A 76 -1.67 -15.46 -0.44
C VAL A 76 -0.19 -15.16 -0.65
N ILE A 77 0.55 -16.05 -1.34
CA ILE A 77 1.94 -15.80 -1.73
C ILE A 77 2.10 -14.55 -2.60
N ILE A 78 1.18 -14.30 -3.54
CA ILE A 78 1.25 -13.10 -4.40
C ILE A 78 1.10 -11.85 -3.54
N TYR A 79 0.18 -11.89 -2.56
CA TYR A 79 -0.04 -10.79 -1.63
C TYR A 79 1.14 -10.60 -0.65
N ASN A 80 1.78 -11.68 -0.20
CA ASN A 80 3.01 -11.62 0.59
C ASN A 80 4.16 -10.94 -0.17
N ILE A 81 4.38 -11.33 -1.44
CA ILE A 81 5.38 -10.70 -2.31
C ILE A 81 5.03 -9.22 -2.52
N TYR A 82 3.75 -8.94 -2.81
CA TYR A 82 3.24 -7.59 -2.97
C TYR A 82 3.49 -6.73 -1.73
N SER A 83 3.25 -7.24 -0.52
CA SER A 83 3.53 -6.52 0.73
C SER A 83 5.01 -6.15 0.84
N VAL A 84 5.92 -7.11 0.62
CA VAL A 84 7.37 -6.87 0.67
C VAL A 84 7.78 -5.78 -0.32
N VAL A 85 7.35 -5.89 -1.58
CA VAL A 85 7.66 -4.91 -2.63
C VAL A 85 7.11 -3.53 -2.26
N THR A 86 5.89 -3.48 -1.74
CA THR A 86 5.20 -2.25 -1.32
C THR A 86 5.96 -1.52 -0.22
N PHE A 87 6.34 -2.23 0.86
CA PHE A 87 7.10 -1.60 1.95
C PHE A 87 8.48 -1.14 1.49
N LEU A 88 9.20 -1.96 0.72
CA LEU A 88 10.51 -1.57 0.18
C LEU A 88 10.41 -0.32 -0.71
N PHE A 89 9.37 -0.24 -1.54
CA PHE A 89 9.11 0.92 -2.38
C PHE A 89 8.91 2.20 -1.56
N PHE A 90 8.08 2.15 -0.51
CA PHE A 90 7.85 3.30 0.34
C PHE A 90 9.07 3.67 1.20
N TYR A 91 9.80 2.69 1.74
CA TYR A 91 11.06 2.95 2.43
C TYR A 91 12.07 3.62 1.52
N TYR A 92 12.18 3.19 0.26
CA TYR A 92 13.01 3.85 -0.74
C TYR A 92 12.59 5.32 -0.94
N ILE A 93 11.29 5.61 -1.07
CA ILE A 93 10.79 6.99 -1.21
C ILE A 93 11.22 7.84 -0.01
N TYR A 94 10.93 7.38 1.22
CA TYR A 94 11.27 8.15 2.42
C TYR A 94 12.79 8.32 2.57
N TRP A 95 13.59 7.30 2.29
CA TRP A 95 15.05 7.39 2.31
C TRP A 95 15.61 8.43 1.32
N ARG A 96 14.94 8.64 0.18
CA ARG A 96 15.32 9.63 -0.84
C ARG A 96 14.83 11.05 -0.55
N ILE A 97 13.73 11.20 0.19
CA ILE A 97 13.12 12.50 0.49
C ILE A 97 13.68 13.13 1.77
N LEU A 98 14.01 12.32 2.78
CA LEU A 98 14.60 12.81 4.03
C LEU A 98 15.95 13.47 3.78
N LYS A 99 16.17 14.62 4.40
CA LYS A 99 17.40 15.41 4.25
C LYS A 99 18.45 15.06 5.30
N GLY A 100 18.05 14.73 6.52
CA GLY A 100 18.97 14.42 7.61
C GLY A 100 19.59 13.02 7.47
N ASP A 101 20.92 12.92 7.47
CA ASP A 101 21.62 11.63 7.39
C ASP A 101 21.24 10.68 8.51
N LYS A 102 20.98 11.21 9.71
CA LYS A 102 20.45 10.43 10.83
C LYS A 102 19.12 9.78 10.43
N HIS A 103 18.12 10.55 10.00
CA HIS A 103 16.80 10.01 9.65
C HIS A 103 16.88 9.04 8.46
N ARG A 104 17.73 9.30 7.47
CA ARG A 104 17.98 8.37 6.36
C ARG A 104 18.54 7.03 6.84
N ASN A 105 19.44 7.04 7.82
CA ASN A 105 19.95 5.80 8.42
C ASN A 105 18.87 5.06 9.22
N TRP A 106 17.98 5.77 9.93
CA TRP A 106 16.80 5.16 10.57
C TRP A 106 15.91 4.42 9.56
N VAL A 107 15.64 5.00 8.38
CA VAL A 107 14.88 4.31 7.32
C VAL A 107 15.60 3.05 6.86
N ARG A 108 16.91 3.09 6.68
CA ARG A 108 17.71 1.91 6.27
C ARG A 108 17.65 0.81 7.31
N TYR A 109 17.88 1.13 8.59
CA TYR A 109 17.79 0.15 9.67
C TYR A 109 16.37 -0.41 9.78
N GLY A 110 15.35 0.44 9.67
CA GLY A 110 13.96 0.02 9.61
C GLY A 110 13.70 -0.97 8.47
N ALA A 111 14.16 -0.66 7.25
CA ALA A 111 14.02 -1.56 6.11
C ALA A 111 14.70 -2.92 6.35
N CYS A 112 15.90 -2.94 6.95
CA CYS A 112 16.59 -4.18 7.32
C CYS A 112 15.80 -4.98 8.37
N ILE A 113 15.25 -4.31 9.39
CA ILE A 113 14.43 -4.94 10.42
C ILE A 113 13.15 -5.53 9.82
N SER A 114 12.44 -4.80 8.95
CA SER A 114 11.25 -5.32 8.26
C SER A 114 11.57 -6.54 7.40
N MET A 115 12.68 -6.51 6.65
CA MET A 115 13.09 -7.67 5.86
C MET A 115 13.45 -8.89 6.74
N LEU A 116 14.13 -8.65 7.86
CA LEU A 116 14.40 -9.70 8.83
C LEU A 116 13.10 -10.23 9.44
N ALA A 117 12.11 -9.38 9.71
CA ALA A 117 10.79 -9.79 10.19
C ALA A 117 10.09 -10.71 9.18
N TYR A 118 10.11 -10.39 7.88
CA TYR A 118 9.58 -11.29 6.85
C TYR A 118 10.29 -12.64 6.84
N VAL A 119 11.63 -12.65 6.87
CA VAL A 119 12.40 -13.90 6.91
C VAL A 119 12.09 -14.72 8.15
N VAL A 120 11.99 -14.08 9.32
CA VAL A 120 11.64 -14.74 10.58
C VAL A 120 10.20 -15.27 10.55
N SER A 121 9.25 -14.53 9.98
CA SER A 121 7.85 -14.96 9.84
C SER A 121 7.71 -16.22 9.00
N LEU A 122 8.59 -16.47 8.02
CA LEU A 122 8.58 -17.71 7.23
C LEU A 122 8.79 -18.99 8.07
N PHE A 123 9.36 -18.89 9.27
CA PHE A 123 9.52 -20.02 10.18
C PHE A 123 8.27 -20.32 11.02
N PHE A 124 7.33 -19.35 11.12
CA PHE A 124 6.14 -19.45 11.95
C PHE A 124 4.84 -19.47 11.14
N GLN A 125 4.88 -18.97 9.90
CA GLN A 125 3.73 -18.76 9.05
C GLN A 125 4.02 -19.34 7.67
N ASP A 126 3.15 -20.22 7.18
CA ASP A 126 3.27 -20.76 5.83
C ASP A 126 2.86 -19.70 4.80
N PRO A 127 3.80 -19.13 4.03
CA PRO A 127 3.52 -18.01 3.12
C PRO A 127 2.62 -18.40 1.93
N LEU A 128 2.40 -19.69 1.67
CA LEU A 128 1.48 -20.17 0.65
C LEU A 128 0.03 -20.15 1.14
N HIS A 129 -0.18 -20.24 2.46
CA HIS A 129 -1.50 -20.44 3.06
C HIS A 129 -1.98 -19.20 3.83
N MET A 130 -1.06 -18.35 4.31
CA MET A 130 -1.42 -17.19 5.12
C MET A 130 -0.53 -15.97 4.86
N ASN A 131 -1.09 -14.79 5.11
CA ASN A 131 -0.34 -13.56 5.02
C ASN A 131 0.68 -13.54 6.16
N LEU A 132 1.86 -12.97 5.91
CA LEU A 132 2.90 -12.77 6.91
C LEU A 132 2.56 -11.57 7.81
N TYR A 133 1.38 -11.59 8.43
CA TYR A 133 0.77 -10.44 9.09
C TYR A 133 1.58 -9.93 10.30
N TYR A 134 2.41 -10.75 10.95
CA TYR A 134 3.36 -10.29 11.97
C TYR A 134 4.46 -9.41 11.35
N ALA A 135 4.99 -9.81 10.20
CA ALA A 135 5.94 -9.00 9.45
C ALA A 135 5.30 -7.73 8.89
N ASP A 136 4.07 -7.81 8.37
CA ASP A 136 3.31 -6.65 7.89
C ASP A 136 3.03 -5.63 9.01
N LEU A 137 2.77 -6.09 10.24
CA LEU A 137 2.61 -5.25 11.43
C LEU A 137 3.91 -4.49 11.74
N ILE A 138 5.04 -5.20 11.82
CA ILE A 138 6.35 -4.59 12.08
C ILE A 138 6.69 -3.58 10.96
N ALA A 139 6.49 -3.97 9.70
CA ALA A 139 6.77 -3.13 8.55
C ALA A 139 5.88 -1.87 8.53
N SER A 140 4.61 -2.00 8.90
CA SER A 140 3.67 -0.88 9.04
C SER A 140 4.08 0.09 10.14
N ILE A 141 4.48 -0.41 11.32
CA ILE A 141 4.98 0.42 12.42
C ILE A 141 6.23 1.20 11.98
N ILE A 142 7.18 0.53 11.32
CA ILE A 142 8.40 1.16 10.80
C ILE A 142 8.05 2.21 9.73
N LEU A 143 7.06 1.95 8.88
CA LEU A 143 6.58 2.93 7.90
C LEU A 143 5.97 4.17 8.59
N LEU A 144 5.20 3.98 9.66
CA LEU A 144 4.65 5.08 10.45
C LEU A 144 5.77 5.90 11.14
N VAL A 145 6.83 5.25 11.60
CA VAL A 145 8.02 5.95 12.10
C VAL A 145 8.66 6.79 10.99
N ASN A 146 8.83 6.24 9.78
CA ASN A 146 9.38 6.98 8.64
C ASN A 146 8.51 8.19 8.25
N ILE A 147 7.18 8.03 8.29
CA ILE A 147 6.19 9.10 8.12
C ILE A 147 6.39 10.18 9.19
N ALA A 148 6.54 9.81 10.46
CA ALA A 148 6.74 10.75 11.55
C ALA A 148 8.08 11.51 11.42
N LEU A 149 9.14 10.84 10.99
CA LEU A 149 10.43 11.48 10.69
C LEU A 149 10.30 12.51 9.55
N TYR A 150 9.59 12.16 8.48
CA TYR A 150 9.31 13.08 7.38
C TYR A 150 8.49 14.29 7.84
N ALA A 151 7.43 14.07 8.60
CA ALA A 151 6.61 15.14 9.16
C ALA A 151 7.44 16.06 10.06
N LYS A 152 8.30 15.50 10.91
CA LYS A 152 9.20 16.26 11.78
C LYS A 152 10.18 17.14 11.00
N GLU A 153 10.84 16.61 9.97
CA GLU A 153 11.71 17.43 9.11
C GLU A 153 10.94 18.55 8.42
N LYS A 154 9.75 18.24 7.88
CA LYS A 154 8.91 19.24 7.21
C LYS A 154 8.38 20.32 8.13
N MET A 155 8.08 20.01 9.38
CA MET A 155 7.71 21.03 10.38
C MET A 155 8.90 21.93 10.75
N GLY A 156 10.13 21.39 10.74
CA GLY A 156 11.35 22.14 11.04
C GLY A 156 11.80 23.11 9.93
N GLU A 157 11.33 22.93 8.69
CA GLU A 157 11.70 23.78 7.54
C GLU A 157 11.04 25.18 7.54
N GLY A 158 10.15 25.47 8.48
CA GLY A 158 9.52 26.79 8.62
C GLY A 158 8.40 27.06 7.60
N THR A 159 7.53 28.00 7.96
CA THR A 159 6.17 28.21 7.47
C THR A 159 6.06 28.51 5.96
N GLN A 160 6.00 27.48 5.12
CA GLN A 160 5.25 27.50 3.86
C GLN A 160 4.12 26.46 3.88
N LEU A 161 3.34 26.42 4.98
CA LEU A 161 2.15 25.56 5.10
C LEU A 161 1.19 25.71 3.89
N HIS A 162 1.13 26.89 3.27
CA HIS A 162 0.30 27.14 2.08
C HIS A 162 0.72 26.29 0.85
N SER A 163 1.95 25.76 0.84
CA SER A 163 2.50 24.87 -0.19
C SER A 163 2.22 23.38 0.05
N MET A 164 1.90 22.96 1.29
CA MET A 164 1.77 21.53 1.63
C MET A 164 0.65 20.84 0.87
N LYS A 165 -0.50 21.50 0.68
CA LYS A 165 -1.61 20.97 -0.14
C LYS A 165 -1.24 20.78 -1.62
N TYR A 166 -0.21 21.46 -2.11
CA TYR A 166 0.30 21.32 -3.47
C TYR A 166 1.47 20.33 -3.57
N ASN A 167 1.97 19.84 -2.43
CA ASN A 167 3.00 18.82 -2.38
C ASN A 167 2.36 17.43 -2.47
N LEU A 168 2.67 16.67 -3.52
CA LEU A 168 2.13 15.32 -3.71
C LEU A 168 2.51 14.38 -2.55
N MET A 169 3.71 14.54 -1.99
CA MET A 169 4.17 13.70 -0.88
C MET A 169 3.31 13.88 0.37
N PHE A 170 2.74 15.07 0.61
CA PHE A 170 1.81 15.29 1.71
C PHE A 170 0.58 14.37 1.61
N TRP A 171 -0.05 14.34 0.43
CA TRP A 171 -1.24 13.50 0.19
C TRP A 171 -0.92 12.01 0.26
N ILE A 172 0.22 11.59 -0.28
CA ILE A 172 0.68 10.20 -0.18
C ILE A 172 0.94 9.82 1.28
N THR A 173 1.63 10.68 2.03
CA THR A 173 1.91 10.46 3.45
C THR A 173 0.61 10.36 4.26
N LEU A 174 -0.38 11.22 3.99
CA LEU A 174 -1.67 11.20 4.66
C LEU A 174 -2.41 9.87 4.45
N GLY A 175 -2.50 9.41 3.21
CA GLY A 175 -3.14 8.13 2.88
C GLY A 175 -2.45 6.96 3.57
N LEU A 176 -1.11 6.91 3.49
CA LEU A 176 -0.31 5.86 4.12
C LEU A 176 -0.44 5.86 5.65
N ALA A 177 -0.44 7.04 6.27
CA ALA A 177 -0.52 7.17 7.73
C ALA A 177 -1.84 6.58 8.26
N VAL A 178 -2.97 6.98 7.65
CA VAL A 178 -4.29 6.48 8.05
C VAL A 178 -4.42 4.99 7.79
N PHE A 179 -3.98 4.52 6.60
CA PHE A 179 -4.07 3.11 6.25
C PHE A 179 -3.23 2.23 7.19
N HIS A 180 -1.93 2.52 7.34
CA HIS A 180 -1.02 1.68 8.13
C HIS A 180 -1.19 1.82 9.64
N ALA A 181 -1.90 2.83 10.13
CA ALA A 181 -2.31 2.90 11.53
C ALA A 181 -3.36 1.85 11.91
N ILE A 182 -4.12 1.34 10.94
CA ILE A 182 -5.29 0.47 11.18
C ILE A 182 -5.14 -0.89 10.51
N PHE A 183 -4.74 -0.92 9.23
CA PHE A 183 -4.55 -2.12 8.41
C PHE A 183 -3.85 -3.31 9.11
N PRO A 184 -2.67 -3.15 9.74
CA PRO A 184 -1.97 -4.31 10.29
C PRO A 184 -2.73 -4.95 11.46
N PHE A 185 -3.50 -4.16 12.22
CA PHE A 185 -4.35 -4.68 13.29
C PHE A 185 -5.59 -5.39 12.74
N LEU A 186 -6.14 -4.91 11.62
CA LEU A 186 -7.22 -5.62 10.94
C LEU A 186 -6.75 -7.02 10.51
N PHE A 187 -5.54 -7.14 9.95
CA PHE A 187 -4.98 -8.42 9.55
C PHE A 187 -4.67 -9.32 10.76
N LEU A 188 -4.14 -8.75 11.84
CA LEU A 188 -3.95 -9.49 13.09
C LEU A 188 -5.29 -10.09 13.59
N ILE A 189 -6.37 -9.29 13.61
CA ILE A 189 -7.71 -9.75 14.01
C ILE A 189 -8.25 -10.80 13.03
N ALA A 190 -8.02 -10.64 11.73
CA ALA A 190 -8.49 -11.59 10.71
C ALA A 190 -7.98 -13.01 10.97
N TYR A 191 -6.73 -13.15 11.40
CA TYR A 191 -6.10 -14.45 11.65
C TYR A 191 -6.26 -14.94 13.09
N GLU A 192 -6.17 -14.06 14.10
CA GLU A 192 -6.20 -14.46 15.53
C GLU A 192 -7.63 -14.50 16.10
N ALA A 193 -8.56 -13.73 15.53
CA ALA A 193 -9.95 -13.62 16.00
C ALA A 193 -10.95 -13.53 14.83
N PRO A 194 -11.05 -14.57 13.97
CA PRO A 194 -11.88 -14.54 12.76
C PRO A 194 -13.37 -14.31 13.04
N LYS A 195 -13.86 -14.69 14.23
CA LYS A 195 -15.24 -14.41 14.66
C LYS A 195 -15.49 -12.90 14.79
N VAL A 196 -14.54 -12.17 15.40
CA VAL A 196 -14.60 -10.71 15.54
C VAL A 196 -14.53 -10.05 14.17
N TRP A 197 -13.66 -10.54 13.29
CA TRP A 197 -13.57 -10.05 11.91
C TRP A 197 -14.92 -10.10 11.18
N ALA A 198 -15.62 -11.24 11.30
CA ALA A 198 -16.92 -11.44 10.67
C ALA A 198 -18.03 -10.62 11.34
N GLU A 199 -18.11 -10.63 12.67
CA GLU A 199 -19.15 -9.95 13.45
C GLU A 199 -19.14 -8.43 13.24
N TYR A 200 -17.96 -7.82 13.24
CA TYR A 200 -17.80 -6.38 13.07
C TYR A 200 -17.59 -5.95 11.62
N GLN A 201 -17.74 -6.86 10.65
CA GLN A 201 -17.63 -6.53 9.22
C GLN A 201 -16.31 -5.80 8.88
N LEU A 202 -15.20 -6.30 9.43
CA LEU A 202 -13.89 -5.63 9.31
C LEU A 202 -13.36 -5.60 7.86
N ARG A 203 -13.88 -6.47 6.99
CA ARG A 203 -13.63 -6.39 5.54
C ARG A 203 -14.11 -5.07 4.94
N GLN A 204 -15.28 -4.57 5.36
CA GLN A 204 -15.82 -3.30 4.90
C GLN A 204 -14.95 -2.13 5.37
N VAL A 205 -14.44 -2.21 6.61
CA VAL A 205 -13.50 -1.21 7.14
C VAL A 205 -12.21 -1.19 6.30
N LEU A 206 -11.65 -2.35 5.97
CA LEU A 206 -10.47 -2.44 5.10
C LEU A 206 -10.72 -1.78 3.73
N ILE A 207 -11.86 -2.07 3.10
CA ILE A 207 -12.22 -1.46 1.81
C ILE A 207 -12.30 0.06 1.94
N VAL A 208 -12.95 0.59 2.98
CA VAL A 208 -13.00 2.05 3.22
C VAL A 208 -11.61 2.65 3.38
N LEU A 209 -10.69 1.98 4.06
CA LEU A 209 -9.30 2.44 4.19
C LEU A 209 -8.56 2.46 2.84
N ILE A 210 -8.78 1.45 1.99
CA ILE A 210 -8.23 1.40 0.63
C ILE A 210 -8.78 2.59 -0.19
N LEU A 211 -10.11 2.78 -0.20
CA LEU A 211 -10.74 3.89 -0.91
C LEU A 211 -10.22 5.25 -0.43
N PHE A 212 -10.05 5.41 0.89
CA PHE A 212 -9.46 6.60 1.46
C PHE A 212 -8.02 6.81 0.99
N MET A 213 -7.16 5.80 1.11
CA MET A 213 -5.75 5.89 0.73
C MET A 213 -5.59 6.24 -0.75
N TYR A 214 -6.20 5.48 -1.66
CA TYR A 214 -6.09 5.76 -3.09
C TYR A 214 -6.83 7.03 -3.50
N GLY A 215 -7.92 7.39 -2.80
CA GLY A 215 -8.57 8.69 -2.94
C GLY A 215 -7.62 9.85 -2.63
N THR A 216 -6.86 9.78 -1.53
CA THR A 216 -5.85 10.79 -1.21
C THR A 216 -4.72 10.83 -2.24
N PHE A 217 -4.26 9.68 -2.75
CA PHE A 217 -3.25 9.64 -3.81
C PHE A 217 -3.74 10.36 -5.08
N MET A 218 -4.96 10.04 -5.51
CA MET A 218 -5.59 10.66 -6.67
C MET A 218 -5.74 12.17 -6.49
N LEU A 219 -6.23 12.63 -5.34
CA LEU A 219 -6.30 14.05 -5.00
C LEU A 219 -4.92 14.72 -5.05
N GLY A 220 -3.91 14.05 -4.52
CA GLY A 220 -2.52 14.50 -4.60
C GLY A 220 -2.05 14.72 -6.04
N PHE A 221 -2.29 13.77 -6.95
CA PHE A 221 -1.89 13.91 -8.35
C PHE A 221 -2.62 15.06 -9.07
N LEU A 222 -3.90 15.24 -8.78
CA LEU A 222 -4.72 16.30 -9.38
C LEU A 222 -4.30 17.70 -8.92
N ILE A 223 -4.09 17.87 -7.61
CA ILE A 223 -3.83 19.19 -7.00
C ILE A 223 -2.35 19.56 -7.06
N SER A 224 -1.45 18.58 -7.07
CA SER A 224 -0.01 18.83 -6.95
C SER A 224 0.54 19.73 -8.06
N LYS A 225 1.45 20.60 -7.65
CA LYS A 225 2.17 21.53 -8.52
C LYS A 225 3.65 21.22 -8.48
N ARG A 226 4.30 21.19 -9.65
CA ARG A 226 5.73 20.87 -9.79
C ARG A 226 6.65 21.67 -8.85
N LYS A 227 6.35 22.97 -8.66
CA LYS A 227 7.17 23.85 -7.82
C LYS A 227 7.08 23.55 -6.31
N ALA A 228 6.04 22.84 -5.87
CA ALA A 228 5.78 22.55 -4.44
C ALA A 228 6.49 21.28 -3.93
N PHE A 229 7.21 20.58 -4.81
CA PHE A 229 8.03 19.42 -4.46
C PHE A 229 9.42 19.77 -3.92
N ARG A 230 9.90 20.99 -4.22
CA ARG A 230 11.19 21.51 -3.75
C ARG A 230 11.08 22.04 -2.34
#